data_AF-A0A7G9S214-F1
#
_entry.id   AF-A0A7G9S214-F1
#
_cell.length_a   1.000
_cell.length_b   1.000
_cell.length_c   1.000
_cell.angle_alpha   90.00
_cell.angle_beta   90.00
_cell.angle_gamma   90.00
#
_symmetry.space_group_name_H-M   'P 1'
#
loop_
_entity.id
_entity.type
_entity.pdbx_description
1 polymer ?
#
loop_
_entity_poly.entity_id
_entity_poly.type
_entity_poly.pdbx_seq_one_letter_code
_entity_poly.pdbx_strand_id
1 'polypeptide(L)'
;MNHILKVTKLHFNKPMVMFGVPSFIILIVLVVTALISFMLQRAGLDPSSPDYADGARWNQGMIWSLPGFLIYYGVQAVATTYPFALALGATRRAHVLGTAVANLVLSLYVSLFMLLLLGIELATNHWFFSVYALDIYMLGAGNPLVLFVTTFLLTFVSTSIGGMFGAVWVRFGSKGPTFVALGLALILVVLMLIFVPQFESIIAAVTRPLLAGVGLGVAVLALIATWWVMRRATVR
;
A
#
# COMPACT_ATOMS: atom_id res chain seq x y z
N MET A 1 24.28 17.12 12.43
CA MET A 1 23.47 16.87 11.20
C MET A 1 22.63 15.61 11.42
N ASN A 2 21.29 15.71 11.38
CA ASN A 2 20.39 14.64 11.84
C ASN A 2 20.51 13.36 10.96
N HIS A 3 20.99 12.25 11.53
CA HIS A 3 21.19 10.98 10.82
C HIS A 3 19.89 10.42 10.21
N ILE A 4 18.74 10.72 10.82
CA ILE A 4 17.42 10.32 10.30
C ILE A 4 17.18 10.93 8.92
N LEU A 5 17.40 12.24 8.76
CA LEU A 5 17.21 12.93 7.49
C LEU A 5 18.16 12.43 6.40
N LYS A 6 19.40 12.07 6.76
CA LYS A 6 20.35 11.49 5.80
C LYS A 6 19.86 10.14 5.27
N VAL A 7 19.32 9.29 6.14
CA VAL A 7 18.72 8.01 5.73
C VAL A 7 17.46 8.26 4.90
N THR A 8 16.59 9.19 5.29
CA THR A 8 15.41 9.52 4.47
C THR A 8 15.82 9.94 3.06
N LYS A 9 16.86 10.77 2.93
CA LYS A 9 17.41 11.19 1.64
C LYS A 9 17.98 10.04 0.81
N LEU A 10 18.51 9.00 1.45
CA LEU A 10 19.03 7.82 0.75
C LEU A 10 17.94 7.14 -0.10
N HIS A 11 16.70 7.10 0.40
CA HIS A 11 15.57 6.50 -0.32
C HIS A 11 15.18 7.31 -1.57
N PHE A 12 15.45 8.61 -1.59
CA PHE A 12 15.21 9.47 -2.75
C PHE A 12 16.26 9.33 -3.86
N ASN A 13 17.32 8.54 -3.67
CA ASN A 13 18.38 8.38 -4.67
C ASN A 13 17.90 7.67 -5.95
N LYS A 14 16.80 6.91 -5.87
CA LYS A 14 16.15 6.26 -7.02
C LYS A 14 14.71 6.77 -7.17
N PRO A 15 14.51 8.04 -7.56
CA PRO A 15 13.17 8.65 -7.60
C PRO A 15 12.24 7.93 -8.59
N MET A 16 12.80 7.36 -9.67
CA MET A 16 12.03 6.57 -10.62
C MET A 16 11.43 5.31 -9.98
N VAL A 17 12.17 4.62 -9.11
CA VAL A 17 11.63 3.42 -8.43
C VAL A 17 10.67 3.83 -7.33
N MET A 18 11.02 4.87 -6.56
CA MET A 18 10.20 5.32 -5.43
C MET A 18 8.87 5.93 -5.87
N PHE A 19 8.89 6.86 -6.83
CA PHE A 19 7.71 7.64 -7.23
C PHE A 19 7.22 7.27 -8.62
N GLY A 20 8.14 7.04 -9.57
CA GLY A 20 7.80 6.72 -10.94
C GLY A 20 7.00 5.43 -11.05
N VAL A 21 7.51 4.31 -10.53
CA VAL A 21 6.88 2.99 -10.68
C VAL A 21 5.46 2.94 -10.11
N PRO A 22 5.16 3.42 -8.88
CA PRO A 22 3.77 3.53 -8.40
C PRO A 22 2.87 4.32 -9.34
N SER A 23 3.35 5.45 -9.86
CA SER A 23 2.57 6.28 -10.77
C SER A 23 2.33 5.57 -12.11
N PHE A 24 3.34 4.86 -12.65
CA PHE A 24 3.16 4.03 -13.84
C PHE A 24 2.13 2.92 -13.62
N ILE A 25 2.16 2.24 -12.47
CA ILE A 25 1.17 1.20 -12.13
C ILE A 25 -0.24 1.81 -12.14
N ILE A 26 -0.43 2.94 -11.45
CA ILE A 26 -1.73 3.64 -11.39
C ILE A 26 -2.22 4.02 -12.79
N LEU A 27 -1.35 4.63 -13.60
CA LEU A 27 -1.70 5.06 -14.97
C LEU A 27 -2.00 3.87 -15.89
N ILE A 28 -1.25 2.77 -15.78
CA ILE A 28 -1.53 1.55 -16.56
C ILE A 28 -2.90 0.98 -16.17
N VAL A 29 -3.21 0.91 -14.87
CA VAL A 29 -4.50 0.40 -14.41
C VAL A 29 -5.66 1.31 -14.82
N LEU A 30 -5.44 2.62 -14.86
CA LEU A 30 -6.40 3.57 -15.43
C LEU A 30 -6.70 3.22 -16.90
N VAL A 31 -5.66 3.01 -17.71
CA VAL A 31 -5.80 2.64 -19.13
C VAL A 31 -6.51 1.29 -19.27
N VAL A 32 -6.10 0.28 -18.51
CA VAL A 32 -6.74 -1.05 -18.53
C VAL A 32 -8.21 -0.95 -18.13
N THR A 33 -8.53 -0.17 -17.10
CA THR A 33 -9.92 0.08 -16.68
C THR A 33 -10.73 0.72 -17.80
N ALA A 34 -10.19 1.75 -18.46
CA ALA A 34 -10.85 2.40 -19.59
C ALA A 34 -11.09 1.43 -20.75
N LEU A 35 -10.10 0.60 -21.10
CA LEU A 35 -10.24 -0.43 -22.13
C LEU A 35 -11.35 -1.43 -21.80
N ILE A 36 -11.42 -1.90 -20.55
CA ILE A 36 -12.49 -2.80 -20.10
C ILE A 36 -13.84 -2.10 -20.20
N SER A 37 -13.96 -0.85 -19.71
CA SER A 37 -15.19 -0.07 -19.83
C SER A 37 -15.64 0.08 -21.28
N PHE A 38 -14.73 0.36 -22.21
CA PHE A 38 -15.05 0.45 -23.63
C PHE A 38 -15.49 -0.89 -24.23
N MET A 39 -14.83 -1.99 -23.86
CA MET A 39 -15.25 -3.33 -24.30
C MET A 39 -16.66 -3.66 -23.83
N LEU A 40 -17.00 -3.33 -22.58
CA LEU A 40 -18.33 -3.53 -22.01
C LEU A 40 -19.39 -2.67 -22.74
N GLN A 41 -19.09 -1.40 -22.99
CA GLN A 41 -20.00 -0.52 -23.74
C GLN A 41 -20.22 -1.02 -25.18
N ARG A 42 -19.16 -1.50 -25.84
CA ARG A 42 -19.25 -2.11 -27.17
C ARG A 42 -20.01 -3.45 -27.18
N ALA A 43 -20.06 -4.15 -26.05
CA ALA A 43 -20.86 -5.35 -25.87
C ALA A 43 -22.36 -5.05 -25.64
N GLY A 44 -22.77 -3.78 -25.61
CA GLY A 44 -24.18 -3.36 -25.51
C GLY A 44 -24.59 -2.84 -24.13
N LEU A 45 -23.66 -2.68 -23.18
CA LEU A 45 -23.95 -2.03 -21.91
C LEU A 45 -24.10 -0.51 -22.11
N ASP A 46 -25.26 0.03 -21.74
CA ASP A 46 -25.55 1.46 -21.86
C ASP A 46 -24.87 2.25 -20.72
N PRO A 47 -23.90 3.13 -21.03
CA PRO A 47 -23.22 3.95 -20.03
C PRO A 47 -24.11 5.01 -19.36
N SER A 48 -25.29 5.29 -19.93
CA SER A 48 -26.28 6.21 -19.34
C SER A 48 -27.21 5.54 -18.34
N SER A 49 -27.21 4.20 -18.29
CA SER A 49 -28.03 3.45 -17.34
C SER A 49 -27.49 3.55 -15.91
N PRO A 50 -28.36 3.69 -14.88
CA PRO A 50 -27.93 3.68 -13.48
C PRO A 50 -27.21 2.38 -13.08
N ASP A 51 -27.65 1.24 -13.62
CA ASP A 51 -27.08 -0.08 -13.34
C ASP A 51 -25.63 -0.21 -13.83
N TYR A 52 -25.29 0.47 -14.93
CA TYR A 52 -23.91 0.53 -15.42
C TYR A 52 -22.99 1.24 -14.42
N ALA A 53 -23.42 2.39 -13.90
CA ALA A 53 -22.63 3.17 -12.94
C ALA A 53 -22.41 2.38 -11.64
N ASP A 54 -23.45 1.70 -11.14
CA ASP A 54 -23.34 0.85 -9.94
C ASP A 54 -22.35 -0.31 -10.16
N GLY A 55 -22.50 -1.04 -11.27
CA GLY A 55 -21.59 -2.13 -11.63
C GLY A 55 -20.14 -1.67 -11.83
N ALA A 56 -19.92 -0.53 -12.48
CA ALA A 56 -18.59 0.01 -12.73
C ALA A 56 -17.89 0.44 -11.42
N ARG A 57 -18.64 0.92 -10.42
CA ARG A 57 -18.12 1.30 -9.10
C ARG A 57 -17.65 0.13 -8.24
N TRP A 58 -17.98 -1.10 -8.61
CA TRP A 58 -17.43 -2.33 -8.00
C TRP A 58 -16.05 -2.71 -8.53
N ASN A 59 -15.47 -1.96 -9.47
CA ASN A 59 -14.11 -2.15 -9.92
C ASN A 59 -13.11 -2.04 -8.76
N GLN A 60 -12.36 -3.10 -8.48
CA GLN A 60 -11.32 -3.13 -7.45
C GLN A 60 -9.89 -3.08 -8.00
N GLY A 61 -9.73 -2.97 -9.32
CA GLY A 61 -8.43 -3.11 -10.00
C GLY A 61 -7.38 -2.13 -9.47
N MET A 62 -7.79 -0.88 -9.20
CA MET A 62 -6.89 0.15 -8.69
C MET A 62 -6.27 -0.23 -7.34
N ILE A 63 -7.07 -0.73 -6.40
CA ILE A 63 -6.60 -1.07 -5.05
C ILE A 63 -5.69 -2.29 -5.06
N TRP A 64 -6.00 -3.31 -5.86
CA TRP A 64 -5.23 -4.55 -5.88
C TRP A 64 -3.90 -4.43 -6.63
N SER A 65 -3.74 -3.41 -7.48
CA SER A 65 -2.54 -3.22 -8.28
C SER A 65 -1.30 -2.76 -7.51
N LEU A 66 -1.49 -2.03 -6.41
CA LEU A 66 -0.42 -1.34 -5.68
C LEU A 66 0.31 -2.21 -4.63
N PRO A 67 -0.37 -3.01 -3.79
CA PRO A 67 0.26 -3.66 -2.64
C PRO A 67 1.45 -4.55 -3.00
N GLY A 68 1.40 -5.27 -4.11
CA GLY A 68 2.49 -6.16 -4.53
C GLY A 68 3.82 -5.41 -4.71
N PHE A 69 3.79 -4.32 -5.47
CA PHE A 69 4.98 -3.47 -5.66
C PHE A 69 5.39 -2.78 -4.36
N LEU A 70 4.43 -2.22 -3.60
CA LEU A 70 4.73 -1.45 -2.40
C LEU A 70 5.33 -2.30 -1.27
N ILE A 71 4.87 -3.54 -1.11
CA ILE A 71 5.47 -4.51 -0.18
C ILE A 71 6.89 -4.85 -0.63
N TYR A 72 7.09 -5.17 -1.91
CA TYR A 72 8.43 -5.41 -2.47
C TYR A 72 9.36 -4.22 -2.24
N TYR A 73 8.88 -3.00 -2.50
CA TYR A 73 9.64 -1.78 -2.30
C TYR A 73 10.01 -1.59 -0.83
N GLY A 74 9.09 -1.86 0.11
CA GLY A 74 9.39 -1.87 1.55
C GLY A 74 10.49 -2.86 1.93
N VAL A 75 10.46 -4.07 1.35
CA VAL A 75 11.52 -5.08 1.54
C VAL A 75 12.86 -4.54 1.04
N GLN A 76 12.90 -4.03 -0.18
CA GLN A 76 14.12 -3.49 -0.79
C GLN A 76 14.65 -2.30 0.02
N ALA A 77 13.79 -1.38 0.42
CA ALA A 77 14.14 -0.20 1.20
C ALA A 77 14.93 -0.58 2.46
N VAL A 78 14.56 -1.65 3.17
CA VAL A 78 15.34 -2.11 4.32
C VAL A 78 16.53 -2.99 3.89
N ALA A 79 16.28 -4.04 3.10
CA ALA A 79 17.25 -5.08 2.84
C ALA A 79 18.50 -4.58 2.09
N THR A 80 18.35 -3.65 1.16
CA THR A 80 19.48 -3.16 0.35
C THR A 80 20.14 -1.93 0.95
N THR A 81 19.38 -1.07 1.64
CA THR A 81 19.92 0.21 2.12
C THR A 81 20.45 0.15 3.55
N TYR A 82 20.07 -0.87 4.34
CA TYR A 82 20.54 -1.01 5.72
C TYR A 82 22.06 -1.20 5.84
N PRO A 83 22.71 -2.18 5.17
CA PRO A 83 24.17 -2.35 5.27
C PRO A 83 24.93 -1.10 4.81
N PHE A 84 24.47 -0.50 3.71
CA PHE A 84 25.04 0.73 3.17
C PHE A 84 24.94 1.91 4.15
N ALA A 85 23.77 2.11 4.77
CA ALA A 85 23.59 3.18 5.75
C ALA A 85 24.51 3.00 6.98
N LEU A 86 24.70 1.76 7.45
CA LEU A 86 25.61 1.49 8.57
C LEU A 86 27.08 1.69 8.19
N ALA A 87 27.48 1.32 6.98
CA ALA A 87 28.84 1.59 6.46
C ALA A 87 29.13 3.10 6.38
N LEU A 88 28.11 3.92 6.11
CA LEU A 88 28.20 5.38 6.14
C LEU A 88 28.08 5.99 7.55
N GLY A 89 28.11 5.18 8.61
CA GLY A 89 28.08 5.63 10.00
C GLY A 89 26.70 6.03 10.53
N ALA A 90 25.60 5.62 9.87
CA ALA A 90 24.26 5.77 10.45
C ALA A 90 24.05 4.79 11.60
N THR A 91 23.20 5.14 12.56
CA THR A 91 22.78 4.20 13.61
C THR A 91 21.60 3.36 13.13
N ARG A 92 21.44 2.17 13.71
CA ARG A 92 20.28 1.30 13.43
C ARG A 92 18.95 2.01 13.67
N ARG A 93 18.86 2.83 14.73
CA ARG A 93 17.66 3.61 15.07
C ARG A 93 17.38 4.68 14.02
N ALA A 94 18.42 5.41 13.61
CA ALA A 94 18.30 6.42 12.57
C ALA A 94 17.87 5.79 11.24
N HIS A 95 18.32 4.57 10.95
CA HIS A 95 17.89 3.85 9.76
C HIS A 95 16.38 3.57 9.79
N VAL A 96 15.86 2.96 10.85
CA VAL A 96 14.43 2.58 10.94
C VAL A 96 13.54 3.80 10.84
N LEU A 97 13.85 4.85 11.61
CA LEU A 97 13.07 6.07 11.61
C LEU A 97 13.17 6.81 10.28
N GLY A 98 14.36 6.84 9.66
CA GLY A 98 14.57 7.47 8.37
C GLY A 98 13.78 6.77 7.25
N THR A 99 13.72 5.44 7.27
CA THR A 99 12.90 4.63 6.36
C THR A 99 11.41 4.81 6.63
N ALA A 100 10.98 4.87 7.89
CA ALA A 100 9.59 5.17 8.23
C ALA A 100 9.14 6.54 7.70
N VAL A 101 9.99 7.56 7.81
CA VAL A 101 9.72 8.89 7.22
C VAL A 101 9.66 8.82 5.70
N ALA A 102 10.56 8.07 5.05
CA ALA A 102 10.50 7.89 3.59
C ALA A 102 9.21 7.18 3.15
N ASN A 103 8.76 6.18 3.90
CA ASN A 103 7.49 5.50 3.67
C ASN A 103 6.31 6.48 3.82
N LEU A 104 6.32 7.35 4.84
CA LEU A 104 5.29 8.40 4.99
C LEU A 104 5.26 9.35 3.79
N VAL A 105 6.42 9.79 3.32
CA VAL A 105 6.52 10.65 2.13
C VAL A 105 5.98 9.94 0.89
N LEU A 106 6.31 8.67 0.69
CA LEU A 106 5.76 7.87 -0.42
C LEU A 106 4.24 7.73 -0.30
N SER A 107 3.72 7.42 0.88
CA SER A 107 2.28 7.32 1.11
C SER A 107 1.54 8.62 0.82
N LEU A 108 2.10 9.76 1.24
CA LEU A 108 1.56 11.08 0.90
C LEU A 108 1.59 11.33 -0.61
N TYR A 109 2.70 11.00 -1.27
CA TYR A 109 2.82 11.17 -2.71
C TYR A 109 1.76 10.36 -3.46
N VAL A 110 1.63 9.06 -3.16
CA VAL A 110 0.67 8.18 -3.84
C VAL A 110 -0.76 8.64 -3.56
N SER A 111 -1.10 8.98 -2.31
CA SER A 111 -2.45 9.45 -1.98
C SER A 111 -2.80 10.77 -2.65
N LEU A 112 -1.87 11.73 -2.71
CA LEU A 112 -2.07 13.00 -3.42
C LEU A 112 -2.16 12.79 -4.92
N PHE A 113 -1.35 11.91 -5.50
CA PHE A 113 -1.41 11.60 -6.93
C PHE A 113 -2.77 10.99 -7.31
N MET A 114 -3.26 10.03 -6.52
CA MET A 114 -4.59 9.47 -6.72
C MET A 114 -5.71 10.48 -6.49
N LEU A 115 -5.55 11.40 -5.53
CA LEU A 115 -6.49 12.49 -5.29
C LEU A 115 -6.58 13.45 -6.50
N LEU A 116 -5.44 13.77 -7.11
CA LEU A 116 -5.39 14.58 -8.34
C LEU A 116 -6.13 13.89 -9.49
N LEU A 117 -5.89 12.59 -9.68
CA LEU A 117 -6.58 11.82 -10.72
C LEU A 117 -8.08 11.70 -10.46
N LEU A 118 -8.52 11.54 -9.20
CA LEU A 118 -9.95 11.56 -8.86
C LEU A 118 -10.56 12.93 -9.18
N GLY A 119 -9.84 14.02 -8.88
CA GLY A 119 -10.29 15.36 -9.24
C GLY A 119 -10.52 15.52 -10.75
N ILE A 120 -9.62 14.96 -11.57
CA ILE A 120 -9.77 14.93 -13.04
C ILE A 120 -10.96 14.05 -13.44
N GLU A 121 -11.10 12.86 -12.85
CA GLU A 121 -12.21 11.94 -13.10
C GLU A 121 -13.56 12.63 -12.87
N LEU A 122 -13.73 13.29 -11.73
CA LEU A 122 -14.98 13.98 -11.39
C LEU A 122 -15.19 15.23 -12.26
N ALA A 123 -14.14 16.01 -12.54
CA ALA A 123 -14.24 17.21 -13.37
C ALA A 123 -14.58 16.90 -14.85
N THR A 124 -14.26 15.69 -15.31
CA THR A 124 -14.51 15.24 -16.70
C THR A 124 -15.76 14.38 -16.83
N ASN A 125 -16.61 14.32 -15.79
CA ASN A 125 -17.76 13.42 -15.71
C ASN A 125 -17.34 11.97 -16.02
N HIS A 126 -16.38 11.45 -15.26
CA HIS A 126 -15.85 10.09 -15.35
C HIS A 126 -15.10 9.84 -16.67
N TRP A 127 -14.06 10.65 -16.92
CA TRP A 127 -13.18 10.56 -18.08
C TRP A 127 -13.90 10.68 -19.43
N PHE A 128 -14.91 11.55 -19.53
CA PHE A 128 -15.75 11.81 -20.71
C PHE A 128 -16.61 10.63 -21.21
N PHE A 129 -16.35 9.40 -20.76
CA PHE A 129 -16.94 8.18 -21.28
C PHE A 129 -17.50 7.26 -20.18
N SER A 130 -17.90 7.82 -19.04
CA SER A 130 -18.44 7.06 -17.91
C SER A 130 -17.48 5.96 -17.41
N VAL A 131 -16.18 6.23 -17.35
CA VAL A 131 -15.16 5.30 -16.83
C VAL A 131 -14.98 5.53 -15.33
N TYR A 132 -15.26 4.51 -14.51
CA TYR A 132 -15.14 4.59 -13.06
C TYR A 132 -13.86 3.88 -12.61
N ALA A 133 -12.76 4.64 -12.51
CA ALA A 133 -11.45 4.11 -12.12
C ALA A 133 -11.12 4.39 -10.66
N LEU A 134 -11.49 5.57 -10.17
CA LEU A 134 -11.21 6.07 -8.83
C LEU A 134 -12.47 6.39 -8.04
N ASP A 135 -13.54 6.81 -8.72
CA ASP A 135 -14.88 6.84 -8.14
C ASP A 135 -15.42 5.42 -8.03
N ILE A 136 -14.95 4.68 -7.02
CA ILE A 136 -15.35 3.29 -6.72
C ILE A 136 -15.72 3.16 -5.25
N TYR A 137 -16.54 2.17 -4.90
CA TYR A 137 -17.07 2.01 -3.54
C TYR A 137 -15.98 1.88 -2.46
N MET A 138 -14.92 1.15 -2.80
CA MET A 138 -13.83 0.86 -1.90
C MET A 138 -12.90 2.08 -1.65
N LEU A 139 -12.85 3.03 -2.59
CA LEU A 139 -12.15 4.32 -2.42
C LEU A 139 -13.07 5.44 -1.93
N GLY A 140 -14.33 5.14 -1.64
CA GLY A 140 -15.26 6.09 -1.04
C GLY A 140 -16.25 6.75 -1.99
N ALA A 141 -16.44 6.19 -3.20
CA ALA A 141 -17.43 6.63 -4.19
C ALA A 141 -17.39 8.15 -4.41
N GLY A 142 -16.22 8.64 -4.82
CA GLY A 142 -16.01 10.05 -5.15
C GLY A 142 -15.65 10.94 -3.95
N ASN A 143 -15.70 10.41 -2.72
CA ASN A 143 -15.29 11.17 -1.53
C ASN A 143 -13.74 11.33 -1.48
N PRO A 144 -13.20 12.56 -1.63
CA PRO A 144 -11.76 12.76 -1.74
C PRO A 144 -11.01 12.43 -0.44
N LEU A 145 -11.62 12.68 0.72
CA LEU A 145 -11.03 12.39 2.02
C LEU A 145 -10.90 10.88 2.25
N VAL A 146 -11.94 10.13 1.90
CA VAL A 146 -11.92 8.66 2.03
C VAL A 146 -10.87 8.07 1.10
N LEU A 147 -10.80 8.51 -0.15
CA LEU A 147 -9.78 8.06 -1.10
C LEU A 147 -8.37 8.34 -0.56
N PHE A 148 -8.15 9.56 -0.07
CA PHE A 148 -6.85 9.97 0.46
C PHE A 148 -6.42 9.10 1.65
N VAL A 149 -7.29 8.94 2.65
CA VAL A 149 -6.98 8.16 3.86
C VAL A 149 -6.77 6.68 3.52
N THR A 150 -7.63 6.09 2.70
CA THR A 150 -7.52 4.68 2.29
C THR A 150 -6.22 4.43 1.54
N THR A 151 -5.89 5.26 0.56
CA THR A 151 -4.67 5.12 -0.26
C THR A 151 -3.41 5.36 0.56
N PHE A 152 -3.43 6.37 1.45
CA PHE A 152 -2.33 6.69 2.34
C PHE A 152 -2.03 5.50 3.27
N LEU A 153 -3.06 4.97 3.94
CA LEU A 153 -2.92 3.83 4.85
C LEU A 153 -2.52 2.57 4.11
N LEU A 154 -3.13 2.27 2.96
CA LEU A 154 -2.73 1.14 2.12
C LEU A 154 -1.23 1.19 1.81
N THR A 155 -0.75 2.33 1.33
CA THR A 155 0.66 2.51 0.98
C THR A 155 1.58 2.41 2.19
N PHE A 156 1.18 3.01 3.31
CA PHE A 156 1.99 3.01 4.52
C PHE A 156 2.06 1.63 5.17
N VAL A 157 0.94 0.90 5.19
CA VAL A 157 0.86 -0.49 5.67
C VAL A 157 1.70 -1.40 4.80
N SER A 158 1.51 -1.36 3.47
CA SER A 158 2.25 -2.21 2.53
C SER A 158 3.76 -2.03 2.65
N THR A 159 4.24 -0.79 2.65
CA THR A 159 5.67 -0.50 2.78
C THR A 159 6.23 -0.84 4.16
N SER A 160 5.44 -0.69 5.24
CA SER A 160 5.85 -1.08 6.60
C SER A 160 5.94 -2.59 6.78
N ILE A 161 4.96 -3.35 6.26
CA ILE A 161 4.99 -4.81 6.22
C ILE A 161 6.20 -5.28 5.40
N GLY A 162 6.42 -4.68 4.23
CA GLY A 162 7.61 -4.95 3.42
C GLY A 162 8.90 -4.71 4.20
N GLY A 163 9.01 -3.58 4.90
CA GLY A 163 10.17 -3.25 5.73
C GLY A 163 10.42 -4.27 6.84
N MET A 164 9.35 -4.80 7.46
CA MET A 164 9.46 -5.88 8.45
C MET A 164 10.06 -7.15 7.83
N PHE A 165 9.55 -7.59 6.68
CA PHE A 165 10.13 -8.74 5.97
C PHE A 165 11.57 -8.49 5.53
N GLY A 166 11.90 -7.28 5.08
CA GLY A 166 13.27 -6.88 4.77
C GLY A 166 14.21 -6.95 5.98
N ALA A 167 13.76 -6.50 7.15
CA ALA A 167 14.51 -6.62 8.39
C ALA A 167 14.75 -8.08 8.81
N VAL A 168 13.71 -8.91 8.69
CA VAL A 168 13.79 -10.35 8.97
C VAL A 168 14.77 -11.02 8.03
N TRP A 169 14.74 -10.69 6.73
CA TRP A 169 15.70 -11.17 5.75
C TRP A 169 17.14 -10.80 6.12
N VAL A 170 17.40 -9.52 6.45
CA VAL A 170 18.75 -9.06 6.82
C VAL A 170 19.29 -9.84 8.02
N ARG A 171 18.44 -10.18 8.99
CA ARG A 171 18.88 -10.88 10.20
C ARG A 171 19.02 -12.39 10.03
N PHE A 172 18.04 -13.03 9.39
CA PHE A 172 17.90 -14.49 9.39
C PHE A 172 18.12 -15.11 8.01
N GLY A 173 18.47 -14.31 7.00
CA GLY A 173 18.59 -14.73 5.61
C GLY A 173 17.25 -15.19 5.03
N SER A 174 17.32 -16.06 4.02
CA SER A 174 16.14 -16.53 3.28
C SER A 174 15.13 -17.33 4.10
N LYS A 175 15.60 -18.05 5.13
CA LYS A 175 14.71 -18.84 6.00
C LYS A 175 13.80 -17.95 6.85
N GLY A 176 14.25 -16.75 7.21
CA GLY A 176 13.53 -15.84 8.10
C GLY A 176 12.14 -15.47 7.57
N PRO A 177 12.05 -14.82 6.39
CA PRO A 177 10.77 -14.46 5.79
C PRO A 177 9.84 -15.65 5.58
N THR A 178 10.37 -16.81 5.20
CA THR A 178 9.58 -18.04 5.03
C THR A 178 8.91 -18.47 6.34
N PHE A 179 9.66 -18.54 7.45
CA PHE A 179 9.08 -18.93 8.74
C PHE A 179 8.09 -17.88 9.27
N VAL A 180 8.37 -16.59 9.08
CA VAL A 180 7.44 -15.52 9.46
C VAL A 180 6.15 -15.60 8.63
N ALA A 181 6.25 -15.80 7.32
CA ALA A 181 5.11 -15.94 6.44
C ALA A 181 4.26 -17.19 6.79
N LEU A 182 4.90 -18.34 7.02
CA LEU A 182 4.22 -19.56 7.46
C LEU A 182 3.55 -19.38 8.82
N GLY A 183 4.23 -18.74 9.78
CA GLY A 183 3.66 -18.45 11.10
C GLY A 183 2.45 -17.52 11.02
N LEU A 184 2.53 -16.45 10.22
CA LEU A 184 1.39 -15.56 9.98
C LEU A 184 0.23 -16.27 9.27
N ALA A 185 0.52 -17.11 8.28
CA ALA A 185 -0.50 -17.90 7.59
C ALA A 185 -1.19 -18.87 8.55
N LEU A 186 -0.44 -19.57 9.41
CA LEU A 186 -1.00 -20.46 10.42
C LEU A 186 -1.87 -19.71 11.43
N ILE A 187 -1.41 -18.55 11.92
CA ILE A 187 -2.20 -17.70 12.82
C ILE A 187 -3.49 -17.26 12.14
N LEU A 188 -3.45 -16.82 10.89
CA LEU A 188 -4.64 -16.42 10.13
C LEU A 188 -5.62 -17.59 9.97
N VAL A 189 -5.14 -18.79 9.64
CA VAL A 189 -5.98 -19.99 9.53
C VAL A 189 -6.63 -20.33 10.87
N VAL A 190 -5.88 -20.33 11.97
CA VAL A 190 -6.41 -20.59 13.31
C VAL A 190 -7.45 -19.54 13.71
N LEU A 191 -7.18 -18.26 13.47
CA LEU A 191 -8.14 -17.19 13.72
C LEU A 191 -9.40 -17.37 12.88
N MET A 192 -9.28 -17.70 11.59
CA MET A 192 -10.45 -18.01 10.76
C MET A 192 -11.26 -19.16 11.34
N LEU A 193 -10.64 -20.29 11.70
CA LEU A 193 -11.34 -21.42 12.29
C LEU A 193 -12.10 -21.08 13.58
N ILE A 194 -11.53 -20.21 14.42
CA ILE A 194 -12.16 -19.75 15.67
C ILE A 194 -13.32 -18.80 15.39
N PHE A 195 -13.14 -17.84 14.48
CA PHE A 195 -14.06 -16.73 14.27
C PHE A 195 -15.10 -16.93 13.17
N VAL A 196 -15.01 -17.97 12.34
CA VAL A 196 -15.99 -18.30 11.28
C VAL A 196 -17.45 -18.23 11.77
N PRO A 197 -17.82 -18.79 12.94
CA PRO A 197 -19.19 -18.71 13.44
C PRO A 197 -19.68 -17.28 13.73
N GLN A 198 -18.76 -16.33 13.90
CA GLN A 198 -19.04 -14.92 14.20
C GLN A 198 -18.82 -14.00 13.00
N PHE A 199 -18.59 -14.53 11.79
CA PHE A 199 -18.29 -13.68 10.63
C PHE A 199 -19.40 -12.69 10.32
N GLU A 200 -20.67 -13.08 10.45
CA GLU A 200 -21.79 -12.16 10.20
C GLU A 200 -21.75 -10.95 11.15
N SER A 201 -21.56 -11.19 12.45
CA SER A 201 -21.48 -10.10 13.43
C SER A 201 -20.21 -9.27 13.29
N ILE A 202 -19.08 -9.89 12.93
CA ILE A 202 -17.83 -9.19 12.63
C ILE A 202 -18.02 -8.28 11.42
N ILE A 203 -18.51 -8.81 10.29
CA ILE A 203 -18.74 -8.07 9.05
C ILE A 203 -19.71 -6.91 9.29
N ALA A 204 -20.79 -7.14 10.03
CA ALA A 204 -21.74 -6.09 10.39
C ALA A 204 -21.11 -4.99 11.27
N ALA A 205 -20.13 -5.33 12.12
CA ALA A 205 -19.40 -4.38 12.95
C ALA A 205 -18.23 -3.68 12.22
N VAL A 206 -17.84 -4.14 11.03
CA VAL A 206 -16.76 -3.52 10.26
C VAL A 206 -17.19 -2.13 9.81
N THR A 207 -16.48 -1.12 10.32
CA THR A 207 -16.62 0.27 9.89
C THR A 207 -15.32 0.77 9.27
N ARG A 208 -15.40 1.78 8.40
CA ARG A 208 -14.20 2.38 7.78
C ARG A 208 -13.19 2.91 8.82
N PRO A 209 -13.60 3.61 9.90
CA PRO A 209 -12.66 4.03 10.95
C PRO A 209 -12.00 2.84 11.66
N LEU A 210 -12.73 1.76 11.90
CA LEU A 210 -12.16 0.55 12.49
C LEU A 210 -11.09 -0.07 11.60
N LEU A 211 -11.36 -0.21 10.29
CA LEU A 211 -10.38 -0.71 9.32
C LEU A 211 -9.15 0.20 9.25
N ALA A 212 -9.34 1.52 9.26
CA ALA A 212 -8.25 2.49 9.29
C ALA A 212 -7.39 2.34 10.56
N GLY A 213 -8.04 2.17 11.72
CA GLY A 213 -7.36 1.94 13.00
C GLY A 213 -6.57 0.62 13.03
N VAL A 214 -7.16 -0.47 12.52
CA VAL A 214 -6.48 -1.77 12.38
C VAL A 214 -5.29 -1.66 11.44
N GLY A 215 -5.45 -1.02 10.27
CA GLY A 215 -4.37 -0.79 9.33
C GLY A 215 -3.22 -0.01 9.95
N LEU A 216 -3.51 1.11 10.63
CA LEU A 216 -2.49 1.88 11.35
C LEU A 216 -1.79 1.05 12.42
N GLY A 217 -2.54 0.26 13.19
CA GLY A 217 -2.00 -0.67 14.17
C GLY A 217 -1.02 -1.68 13.56
N VAL A 218 -1.38 -2.28 12.43
CA VAL A 218 -0.51 -3.20 11.69
C VAL A 218 0.77 -2.51 11.20
N ALA A 219 0.67 -1.29 10.65
CA ALA A 219 1.85 -0.53 10.23
C ALA A 219 2.79 -0.22 11.40
N VAL A 220 2.25 0.23 12.54
CA VAL A 220 3.03 0.51 13.75
C VAL A 220 3.69 -0.76 14.29
N LEU A 221 2.96 -1.87 14.36
CA LEU A 221 3.51 -3.17 14.79
C LEU A 221 4.61 -3.63 13.84
N ALA A 222 4.45 -3.47 12.53
CA ALA A 222 5.48 -3.81 11.54
C ALA A 222 6.75 -2.96 11.71
N LEU A 223 6.62 -1.65 12.00
CA LEU A 223 7.76 -0.78 12.29
C LEU A 223 8.45 -1.13 13.62
N ILE A 224 7.69 -1.48 14.65
CA ILE A 224 8.23 -1.96 15.93
C ILE A 224 8.98 -3.28 15.72
N ALA A 225 8.39 -4.22 14.98
CA ALA A 225 9.03 -5.49 14.63
C ALA A 225 10.32 -5.26 13.83
N THR A 226 10.30 -4.35 12.85
CA THR A 226 11.47 -3.90 12.08
C THR A 226 12.60 -3.43 13.00
N TRP A 227 12.30 -2.56 13.96
CA TRP A 227 13.26 -2.11 14.97
C TRP A 227 13.80 -3.25 15.85
N TRP A 228 12.91 -4.07 16.39
CA TRP A 228 13.25 -5.19 17.28
C TRP A 228 14.12 -6.24 16.62
N VAL A 229 13.88 -6.51 15.34
CA VAL A 229 14.67 -7.44 14.55
C VAL A 229 16.05 -6.83 14.27
N MET A 230 16.10 -5.60 13.76
CA MET A 230 17.37 -4.99 13.33
C MET A 230 18.31 -4.60 14.47
N ARG A 231 17.82 -4.31 15.68
CA ARG A 231 18.70 -3.97 16.82
C ARG A 231 19.70 -5.08 17.16
N ARG A 232 19.44 -6.32 16.77
CA ARG A 232 20.31 -7.50 16.94
C ARG A 232 20.86 -8.05 15.62
N ALA A 233 20.65 -7.35 14.50
CA ALA A 233 21.16 -7.80 13.21
C ALA A 233 22.68 -7.55 13.11
N THR A 234 23.42 -8.58 12.70
CA THR A 234 24.82 -8.48 12.31
C THR A 234 24.89 -8.02 10.86
N VAL A 235 25.74 -7.03 10.58
CA VAL A 235 26.02 -6.61 9.20
C VAL A 235 26.93 -7.68 8.61
N ARG A 236 26.51 -8.29 7.50
CA ARG A 236 27.30 -9.25 6.73
C ARG A 236 27.78 -8.58 5.46
#